data_AF-C4WTH8-F1
#
_entry.id   AF-C4WTH8-F1
#
_cell.length_a   1.000
_cell.length_b   1.000
_cell.length_c   1.000
_cell.angle_alpha   90.00
_cell.angle_beta   90.00
_cell.angle_gamma   90.00
#
_symmetry.space_group_name_H-M   'P 1'
#
loop_
_entity.id
_entity.type
_entity.pdbx_description
1 polymer ?
#
loop_
_entity_poly.entity_id
_entity_poly.type
_entity_poly.pdbx_seq_one_letter_code
_entity_poly.pdbx_strand_id
1 'polypeptide(L)'
;MTTCAVKFCDNKMSLTKNISYFRFPSDPLRCKQWMEKCQTEHLLKKDATILYKNYRVCGVHFEDKMFLNPNSRNRLTMNAVPTIFSGKILFIIINIFKTK
;
A
#
# COMPACT_ATOMS: atom_id res chain seq x y z
N MET A 1 17.56 -2.06 -0.53
CA MET A 1 16.61 -1.90 -1.66
C MET A 1 15.19 -2.05 -1.13
N THR A 2 14.34 -1.03 -1.23
CA THR A 2 12.98 -1.09 -0.67
C THR A 2 12.00 -1.62 -1.72
N THR A 3 11.45 -2.81 -1.48
CA THR A 3 10.35 -3.40 -2.26
C THR A 3 9.00 -2.84 -1.77
N CYS A 4 8.01 -2.79 -2.66
CA CYS A 4 6.64 -2.48 -2.29
C CYS A 4 6.13 -3.43 -1.20
N ALA A 5 5.41 -2.90 -0.21
CA ALA A 5 4.85 -3.67 0.89
C ALA A 5 3.52 -4.40 0.55
N VAL A 6 2.97 -4.17 -0.64
CA VAL A 6 1.77 -4.90 -1.10
C VAL A 6 2.18 -6.32 -1.47
N LYS A 7 1.45 -7.31 -0.94
CA LYS A 7 1.67 -8.73 -1.24
C LYS A 7 1.63 -8.95 -2.75
N PHE A 8 2.57 -9.73 -3.30
CA PHE A 8 2.69 -10.00 -4.74
C PHE A 8 2.95 -8.77 -5.63
N CYS A 9 3.42 -7.65 -5.08
CA CYS A 9 3.93 -6.54 -5.87
C CYS A 9 5.45 -6.64 -6.00
N ASP A 10 5.93 -6.74 -7.25
CA ASP A 10 7.37 -6.88 -7.54
C ASP A 10 8.08 -5.52 -7.76
N ASN A 11 7.36 -4.40 -7.57
CA ASN A 11 7.96 -3.06 -7.72
C ASN A 11 9.02 -2.80 -6.65
N LYS A 12 10.19 -2.35 -7.09
CA LYS A 12 11.34 -2.05 -6.23
C LYS A 12 11.80 -0.63 -6.50
N MET A 13 11.98 0.17 -5.45
CA MET A 13 12.27 1.60 -5.56
C MET A 13 13.51 1.93 -6.41
N SER A 14 14.51 1.04 -6.41
CA SER A 14 15.73 1.22 -7.20
C SER A 14 15.61 0.77 -8.66
N LEU A 15 14.59 -0.03 -9.01
CA LEU A 15 14.44 -0.61 -10.36
C LEU A 15 13.28 0.02 -11.12
N THR A 16 12.17 0.28 -10.45
CA THR A 16 10.97 0.83 -11.09
C THR A 16 11.01 2.35 -11.09
N LYS A 17 11.48 2.92 -12.21
CA LYS A 17 11.52 4.37 -12.46
C LYS A 17 10.11 4.94 -12.63
N ASN A 18 9.95 6.24 -12.41
CA ASN A 18 8.71 7.01 -12.64
C ASN A 18 7.51 6.60 -11.75
N ILE A 19 7.77 5.96 -10.61
CA ILE A 19 6.73 5.61 -9.63
C ILE A 19 7.13 6.18 -8.27
N SER A 20 6.19 6.85 -7.62
CA SER A 20 6.35 7.34 -6.25
C SER A 20 6.15 6.20 -5.23
N TYR A 21 6.88 6.26 -4.13
CA TYR A 21 6.81 5.28 -3.04
C TYR A 21 6.41 5.99 -1.74
N PHE A 22 5.29 5.56 -1.16
CA PHE A 22 4.66 6.24 -0.04
C PHE A 22 4.88 5.49 1.26
N ARG A 23 5.16 6.25 2.33
CA ARG A 23 5.24 5.70 3.70
C ARG A 23 3.86 5.22 4.14
N PHE A 24 3.83 4.22 5.01
CA PHE A 24 2.64 3.99 5.81
C PHE A 24 2.29 5.25 6.60
N PRO A 25 1.01 5.54 6.87
CA PRO A 25 0.60 6.62 7.74
C PRO A 25 1.20 6.47 9.15
N SER A 26 1.53 7.59 9.79
CA SER A 26 1.92 7.60 11.21
C SER A 26 0.72 7.42 12.14
N ASP A 27 -0.47 7.78 11.67
CA ASP A 27 -1.73 7.52 12.37
C ASP A 27 -1.99 6.01 12.48
N PRO A 28 -2.17 5.44 13.69
CA PRO A 28 -2.31 4.00 13.88
C PRO A 28 -3.52 3.40 13.18
N LEU A 29 -4.66 4.09 13.16
CA LEU A 29 -5.90 3.59 12.56
C LEU A 29 -5.75 3.46 11.04
N ARG A 30 -5.20 4.48 10.40
CA ARG A 30 -4.92 4.46 8.97
C ARG A 30 -3.79 3.51 8.59
N CYS A 31 -2.78 3.39 9.44
CA CYS A 31 -1.73 2.39 9.27
C CYS A 31 -2.33 0.98 9.24
N LYS A 32 -3.26 0.68 10.17
CA LYS A 32 -4.02 -0.57 10.19
C LYS A 32 -4.83 -0.80 8.93
N GLN A 33 -5.55 0.21 8.44
CA GLN A 33 -6.29 0.12 7.17
C GLN A 33 -5.36 -0.20 5.99
N TRP A 34 -4.19 0.44 5.91
CA TRP A 34 -3.21 0.14 4.87
C TRP A 34 -2.69 -1.29 4.98
N MET A 35 -2.39 -1.77 6.19
CA MET A 35 -1.94 -3.15 6.42
C MET A 35 -2.96 -4.18 5.95
N GLU A 36 -4.23 -4.01 6.33
CA GLU A 36 -5.33 -4.89 5.95
C GLU A 36 -5.48 -4.94 4.43
N LYS A 37 -5.49 -3.78 3.76
CA LYS A 37 -5.64 -3.68 2.30
C LYS A 37 -4.45 -4.28 1.56
N CYS A 38 -3.22 -4.08 2.04
CA CYS A 38 -2.01 -4.59 1.41
C CYS A 38 -1.82 -6.11 1.60
N GLN A 39 -2.69 -6.78 2.38
CA GLN A 39 -2.57 -8.18 2.81
C GLN A 39 -1.17 -8.50 3.34
N THR A 40 -0.58 -7.54 4.03
CA THR A 40 0.74 -7.73 4.63
C THR A 40 0.58 -8.39 5.99
N GLU A 41 -0.07 -9.55 6.01
CA GLU A 41 -0.37 -10.33 7.22
C GLU A 41 0.90 -10.71 7.99
N HIS A 42 2.01 -10.91 7.27
CA HIS A 42 3.33 -11.10 7.87
C HIS A 42 3.92 -9.82 8.51
N LEU A 43 3.37 -8.64 8.20
CA LEU A 43 3.70 -7.38 8.85
C LEU A 43 2.70 -6.96 9.94
N LEU A 44 1.56 -7.65 10.09
CA LEU A 44 0.56 -7.34 11.13
C LEU A 44 1.11 -7.43 12.56
N LYS A 45 2.25 -8.10 12.75
CA LYS A 45 2.94 -8.17 14.04
C LYS A 45 3.90 -7.01 14.31
N LYS A 46 3.99 -6.02 13.41
CA LYS A 46 4.93 -4.89 13.54
C LYS A 46 4.22 -3.60 13.92
N ASP A 47 4.85 -2.81 14.76
CA ASP A 47 4.34 -1.50 15.17
C ASP A 47 4.26 -0.51 14.01
N ALA A 48 3.30 0.42 14.09
CA ALA A 48 3.11 1.48 13.10
C ALA A 48 4.37 2.33 12.88
N THR A 49 5.20 2.52 13.91
CA THR A 49 6.48 3.25 13.83
C THR A 49 7.50 2.52 12.96
N ILE A 50 7.56 1.18 13.04
CA ILE A 50 8.43 0.34 12.22
C ILE A 50 7.96 0.39 10.76
N LEU A 51 6.64 0.33 10.55
CA LEU A 51 6.03 0.41 9.22
C LEU A 51 6.29 1.76 8.55
N TYR A 52 6.05 2.86 9.27
CA TYR A 52 6.32 4.21 8.80
C TYR A 52 7.79 4.40 8.37
N LYS A 53 8.74 3.91 9.18
CA LYS A 53 10.17 4.07 8.90
C LYS A 53 10.61 3.22 7.70
N ASN A 54 10.25 1.94 7.68
CA ASN A 54 10.92 0.94 6.85
C ASN A 54 10.14 0.50 5.61
N TYR A 55 8.82 0.69 5.57
CA TYR A 55 7.97 0.10 4.54
C TYR A 55 7.36 1.17 3.63
N ARG A 56 7.20 0.82 2.34
CA ARG A 56 6.63 1.71 1.34
C ARG A 56 5.63 0.99 0.47
N VAL A 57 4.56 1.68 0.06
CA VAL A 57 3.61 1.24 -0.95
C VAL A 57 3.85 2.06 -2.22
N CYS A 58 4.01 1.40 -3.36
CA CYS A 58 4.22 2.11 -4.63
C CYS A 58 2.91 2.72 -5.17
N GLY A 59 3.03 3.81 -5.91
CA GLY A 59 1.91 4.66 -6.34
C GLY A 59 0.90 4.01 -7.30
N VAL A 60 1.18 2.82 -7.83
CA VAL A 60 0.25 2.09 -8.70
C VAL A 60 -0.95 1.55 -7.94
N HIS A 61 -0.86 1.47 -6.61
CA HIS A 61 -1.92 0.92 -5.75
C HIS A 61 -2.99 1.95 -5.36
N PHE A 62 -2.85 3.21 -5.79
CA PHE A 62 -3.78 4.29 -5.47
C PHE A 62 -4.46 4.82 -6.72
N GLU A 63 -5.75 5.08 -6.61
CA GLU A 63 -6.55 5.75 -7.66
C GLU A 63 -6.12 7.21 -7.83
N ASP A 64 -6.33 7.75 -9.04
CA ASP A 64 -5.93 9.11 -9.43
C ASP A 64 -6.52 10.18 -8.50
N LYS A 65 -7.77 10.00 -8.09
CA LYS A 65 -8.47 10.88 -7.15
C LYS A 65 -7.82 11.00 -5.76
N MET A 66 -6.91 10.07 -5.43
CA MET A 66 -6.22 10.04 -4.15
C MET A 66 -4.92 10.85 -4.14
N PHE A 67 -4.52 11.42 -5.28
CA PHE A 67 -3.34 12.25 -5.39
C PHE A 67 -3.69 13.74 -5.32
N LEU A 68 -2.94 14.49 -4.53
CA LEU A 68 -3.03 15.95 -4.49
C LEU A 68 -2.47 16.60 -5.75
N ASN A 69 -1.55 15.91 -6.42
CA ASN A 69 -0.95 16.33 -7.69
C ASN A 69 -1.21 15.23 -8.74
N PRO A 70 -2.28 15.33 -9.55
CA PRO A 70 -2.64 14.29 -10.52
C PRO A 70 -1.54 14.01 -11.55
N ASN A 71 -0.83 15.05 -12.00
CA ASN A 71 0.19 14.92 -13.04
C ASN A 71 1.45 14.19 -12.55
N SER A 72 1.94 14.53 -11.36
CA SER A 72 3.20 13.97 -10.83
C SER A 72 2.99 12.76 -9.94
N ARG A 73 1.77 12.54 -9.42
CA ARG A 73 1.41 11.46 -8.50
C ARG A 73 2.43 11.29 -7.36
N ASN A 74 2.92 12.40 -6.81
CA ASN A 74 4.00 12.40 -5.83
C ASN A 74 3.54 12.68 -4.39
N ARG A 75 2.25 12.98 -4.20
CA ARG A 75 1.66 13.26 -2.88
C ARG A 75 0.24 12.73 -2.80
N LEU A 76 -0.03 11.98 -1.73
CA LEU A 76 -1.36 11.43 -1.44
C LEU A 76 -2.19 12.41 -0.60
N THR A 77 -3.51 12.31 -0.73
CA THR A 77 -4.47 12.99 0.13
C THR A 77 -4.50 12.37 1.53
N MET A 78 -5.06 13.12 2.49
CA MET A 78 -5.24 12.65 3.86
C MET A 78 -6.21 11.46 3.97
N ASN A 79 -7.00 11.10 2.96
CA ASN A 79 -7.88 9.92 3.05
C ASN A 79 -7.45 8.79 2.12
N ALA A 80 -6.29 8.92 1.47
CA ALA A 80 -5.77 7.90 0.56
C ALA A 80 -5.56 6.56 1.28
N VAL A 81 -6.03 5.50 0.61
CA VAL A 81 -5.83 4.09 0.98
C VAL A 81 -5.56 3.30 -0.30
N PRO A 82 -4.69 2.28 -0.28
CA PRO A 82 -4.45 1.47 -1.47
C PRO A 82 -5.70 0.66 -1.81
N THR A 83 -6.13 0.73 -3.07
CA THR A 83 -7.35 0.08 -3.59
C THR A 83 -7.10 -0.77 -4.83
N ILE A 84 -6.01 -0.53 -5.55
CA ILE A 84 -5.69 -1.24 -6.79
C ILE A 84 -4.76 -2.41 -6.47
N PHE A 85 -5.24 -3.62 -6.72
CA PHE A 85 -4.52 -4.86 -6.47
C PHE A 85 -4.63 -5.79 -7.68
N SER A 86 -3.58 -6.56 -7.97
CA SER A 86 -3.61 -7.51 -9.08
C SER A 86 -4.72 -8.55 -8.90
N GLY A 87 -5.26 -9.10 -10.00
CA GLY A 87 -6.42 -10.00 -9.96
C GLY A 87 -6.30 -11.19 -9.01
N LYS A 88 -5.08 -11.70 -8.76
CA LYS A 88 -4.83 -12.76 -7.77
C LYS A 88 -5.22 -12.35 -6.33
N ILE A 89 -5.12 -11.07 -6.00
CA ILE A 89 -5.51 -10.51 -4.69
C ILE A 89 -7.04 -10.38 -4.60
N LEU A 90 -7.72 -9.97 -5.66
CA LEU A 90 -9.19 -9.91 -5.71
C LEU A 90 -9.84 -11.28 -5.44
N PHE A 91 -9.29 -12.35 -6.03
CA PHE A 91 -9.76 -13.71 -5.73
C PHE A 91 -9.58 -14.07 -4.24
N ILE A 92 -8.46 -13.72 -3.61
CA ILE A 92 -8.24 -14.00 -2.18
C ILE A 92 -9.17 -13.15 -1.30
N ILE A 93 -9.35 -11.85 -1.61
CA ILE A 93 -10.27 -10.96 -0.90
C ILE A 93 -11.69 -11.54 -0.92
N ILE A 94 -12.20 -11.91 -2.10
CA ILE A 94 -13.54 -12.48 -2.24
C ILE A 94 -13.68 -13.79 -1.44
N ASN A 95 -12.63 -14.61 -1.39
CA ASN A 95 -12.67 -15.88 -0.64
C ASN A 95 -12.57 -15.67 0.89
N ILE A 96 -11.75 -14.74 1.38
CA ILE A 96 -11.67 -14.42 2.83
C ILE A 96 -13.00 -13.87 3.34
N PHE A 97 -13.67 -13.01 2.57
CA PHE A 97 -14.98 -12.47 2.94
C PHE A 97 -16.14 -13.45 2.74
N LYS A 98 -15.92 -14.60 2.08
CA LYS A 98 -16.90 -15.70 1.95
C LYS A 98 -16.81 -16.75 3.05
N THR A 99 -15.74 -16.75 3.84
CA THR A 99 -15.53 -17.72 4.94
C THR A 99 -15.87 -17.15 6.32
N LYS A 100 -16.71 -16.13 6.39
CA LYS A 100 -17.34 -15.65 7.63
C LYS A 100 -18.85 -15.66 7.50
#